data_AF-A0A1Q5TGS5-F1
#
_entry.id   AF-A0A1Q5TGS5-F1
#
_cell.length_a   1.000
_cell.length_b   1.000
_cell.length_c   1.000
_cell.angle_alpha   90.00
_cell.angle_beta   90.00
_cell.angle_gamma   90.00
#
_symmetry.space_group_name_H-M   'P 1'
#
loop_
_entity.id
_entity.type
_entity.pdbx_description
1 polymer ?
#
loop_
_entity_poly.entity_id
_entity_poly.type
_entity_poly.pdbx_seq_one_letter_code
_entity_poly.pdbx_strand_id
1 'polypeptide(L)'
;MTSTPLNAVLPSQVLKYLPTYQVLLCLRCRYAIQPGAVGRYLKEIHHIHRSSRQAFVKYASQYELAQPNDVVLPDHGQFPVSLLPVQDVLACSYDGCTHLCATTKRMKQHWRLVHNTPAADGNDLWKSVPLQTFFRGNALRYFTNAAFLVSTPAALSDSSDALTSDISARTGE
;
A
#
# COMPACT_ATOMS: atom_id res chain seq x y z
N MET A 1 -16.25 -29.83 -7.05
CA MET A 1 -15.82 -28.79 -6.11
C MET A 1 -16.72 -28.89 -4.88
N THR A 2 -16.27 -29.60 -3.85
CA THR A 2 -17.07 -29.99 -2.69
C THR A 2 -17.20 -28.85 -1.69
N SER A 3 -18.44 -28.41 -1.47
CA SER A 3 -18.84 -27.40 -0.50
C SER A 3 -18.70 -27.98 0.92
N THR A 4 -17.65 -27.61 1.64
CA THR A 4 -17.46 -28.01 3.04
C THR A 4 -18.53 -27.33 3.91
N PRO A 5 -19.31 -28.07 4.73
CA PRO A 5 -20.28 -27.49 5.63
C PRO A 5 -19.59 -26.64 6.71
N LEU A 6 -20.07 -25.40 6.87
CA LEU A 6 -19.51 -24.28 7.66
C LEU A 6 -19.46 -24.48 9.19
N ASN A 7 -19.57 -25.70 9.72
CA ASN A 7 -19.59 -25.95 11.17
C ASN A 7 -18.21 -26.17 11.81
N ALA A 8 -17.11 -26.17 11.06
CA ALA A 8 -15.78 -26.51 11.60
C ALA A 8 -14.63 -25.59 11.13
N VAL A 9 -14.91 -24.36 10.70
CA VAL A 9 -13.83 -23.43 10.31
C VAL A 9 -13.25 -22.76 11.56
N LEU A 10 -11.98 -23.00 11.84
CA LEU A 10 -11.29 -22.37 12.96
C LEU A 10 -11.02 -20.89 12.67
N PRO A 11 -11.09 -20.01 13.68
CA PRO A 11 -10.81 -18.58 13.49
C PRO A 11 -9.47 -18.30 12.80
N SER A 12 -8.41 -19.02 13.16
CA SER A 12 -7.07 -18.86 12.60
C SER A 12 -6.96 -19.21 11.11
N GLN A 13 -7.91 -19.96 10.54
CA GLN A 13 -7.96 -20.27 9.11
C GLN A 13 -8.57 -19.14 8.28
N VAL A 14 -9.26 -18.19 8.93
CA VAL A 14 -9.96 -17.07 8.27
C VAL A 14 -9.38 -15.73 8.68
N LEU A 15 -8.86 -15.63 9.90
CA LEU A 15 -8.36 -14.42 10.50
C LEU A 15 -6.88 -14.55 10.85
N LYS A 16 -6.08 -13.57 10.43
CA LYS A 16 -4.65 -13.51 10.73
C LYS A 16 -4.32 -12.19 11.42
N TYR A 17 -3.77 -12.28 12.62
CA TYR A 17 -3.20 -11.13 13.30
C TYR A 17 -1.81 -10.81 12.71
N LEU A 18 -1.56 -9.53 12.42
CA LEU A 18 -0.26 -9.01 12.03
C LEU A 18 0.29 -8.14 13.18
N PRO A 19 1.20 -8.67 14.01
CA PRO A 19 1.67 -7.98 15.22
C PRO A 19 2.31 -6.62 14.95
N THR A 20 3.11 -6.51 13.89
CA THR A 20 3.82 -5.27 13.50
C THR A 20 2.88 -4.07 13.35
N TYR A 21 1.66 -4.31 12.88
CA TYR A 21 0.67 -3.25 12.61
C TYR A 21 -0.50 -3.28 13.59
N GLN A 22 -0.52 -4.26 14.50
CA GLN A 22 -1.63 -4.53 15.41
C GLN A 22 -2.99 -4.62 14.68
N VAL A 23 -3.04 -5.28 13.52
CA VAL A 23 -4.27 -5.44 12.74
C VAL A 23 -4.69 -6.90 12.61
N LEU A 24 -6.01 -7.12 12.53
CA LEU A 24 -6.59 -8.44 12.28
C LEU A 24 -7.11 -8.53 10.84
N LEU A 25 -6.40 -9.24 9.98
CA LEU A 25 -6.79 -9.45 8.58
C LEU A 25 -7.83 -10.55 8.42
N CYS A 26 -8.81 -10.33 7.55
CA CYS A 26 -9.57 -11.42 6.97
C CYS A 26 -8.84 -11.97 5.73
N LEU A 27 -8.46 -13.25 5.75
CA LEU A 27 -7.74 -13.90 4.67
C LEU A 27 -8.56 -14.06 3.37
N ARG A 28 -9.89 -14.14 3.49
CA ARG A 28 -10.79 -14.24 2.33
C ARG A 28 -10.96 -12.89 1.62
N CYS A 29 -11.13 -11.82 2.39
CA CYS A 29 -11.36 -10.49 1.83
C CYS A 29 -10.08 -9.68 1.60
N ARG A 30 -8.98 -10.09 2.23
CA ARG A 30 -7.65 -9.48 2.15
C ARG A 30 -7.64 -8.00 2.56
N TYR A 31 -8.28 -7.71 3.68
CA TYR A 31 -8.20 -6.43 4.40
C TYR A 31 -8.44 -6.63 5.91
N ALA A 32 -8.01 -5.66 6.70
CA ALA A 32 -8.13 -5.61 8.15
C ALA A 32 -9.57 -5.31 8.59
N ILE A 33 -9.97 -5.97 9.67
CA ILE A 33 -11.24 -5.72 10.36
C ILE A 33 -10.96 -4.76 11.50
N GLN A 34 -11.79 -3.73 11.66
CA GLN A 34 -11.64 -2.77 12.74
C GLN A 34 -11.86 -3.42 14.12
N PRO A 35 -11.22 -2.90 15.18
CA PRO A 35 -11.49 -3.32 16.55
C PRO A 35 -12.99 -3.26 16.87
N GLY A 36 -13.51 -4.28 17.57
CA GLY A 36 -14.94 -4.37 17.91
C GLY A 36 -15.88 -4.73 16.73
N ALA A 37 -15.43 -4.64 15.47
CA ALA A 37 -16.28 -4.89 14.30
C ALA A 37 -16.35 -6.36 13.87
N VAL A 38 -15.55 -7.27 14.45
CA VAL A 38 -15.43 -8.69 14.03
C VAL A 38 -16.78 -9.40 13.95
N GLY A 39 -17.62 -9.28 14.98
CA GLY A 39 -18.93 -9.93 14.99
C GLY A 39 -19.87 -9.42 13.88
N ARG A 40 -19.90 -8.10 13.67
CA ARG A 40 -20.69 -7.47 12.60
C ARG A 40 -20.16 -7.84 11.22
N TYR A 41 -18.84 -7.75 11.04
CA TYR A 41 -18.14 -8.10 9.81
C TYR A 41 -18.46 -9.53 9.35
N LEU A 42 -18.37 -10.51 10.25
CA LEU A 42 -18.64 -11.91 9.92
C LEU A 42 -20.12 -12.16 9.61
N LYS A 43 -21.05 -11.41 10.21
CA LYS A 43 -22.48 -11.48 9.92
C LYS A 43 -22.80 -10.89 8.53
N GLU A 44 -22.28 -9.71 8.24
CA GLU A 44 -22.66 -8.93 7.06
C GLU A 44 -21.90 -9.36 5.80
N ILE A 45 -20.62 -9.70 5.93
CA ILE A 45 -19.74 -10.00 4.79
C ILE A 45 -19.62 -11.51 4.54
N HIS A 46 -19.57 -12.32 5.59
CA HIS A 46 -19.39 -13.78 5.48
C HIS A 46 -20.64 -14.59 5.85
N HIS A 47 -21.73 -13.93 6.26
CA HIS A 47 -22.99 -14.55 6.66
C HIS A 47 -22.86 -15.69 7.70
N ILE A 48 -21.85 -15.60 8.58
CA ILE A 48 -21.61 -16.61 9.62
C ILE A 48 -22.68 -16.49 10.71
N HIS A 49 -23.28 -17.62 11.10
CA HIS A 49 -24.34 -17.69 12.10
C HIS A 49 -23.89 -17.25 13.50
N ARG A 50 -24.83 -16.77 14.34
CA ARG A 50 -24.54 -16.19 15.66
C ARG A 50 -23.72 -17.11 16.56
N SER A 51 -24.07 -18.39 16.62
CA SER A 51 -23.40 -19.40 17.44
C SER A 51 -21.91 -19.54 17.08
N SER A 52 -21.58 -19.57 15.79
CA SER A 52 -20.19 -19.75 15.33
C SER A 52 -19.33 -18.49 15.49
N ARG A 53 -19.93 -17.29 15.48
CA ARG A 53 -19.17 -16.01 15.59
C ARG A 53 -18.45 -15.83 16.93
N GLN A 54 -18.94 -16.44 18.01
CA GLN A 54 -18.35 -16.27 19.35
C GLN A 54 -16.88 -16.72 19.39
N ALA A 55 -16.53 -17.81 18.70
CA ALA A 55 -15.15 -18.29 18.61
C ALA A 55 -14.23 -17.27 17.92
N PHE A 56 -14.70 -16.57 16.88
CA PHE A 56 -13.92 -15.55 16.17
C PHE A 56 -13.74 -14.28 17.00
N VAL A 57 -14.78 -13.86 17.72
CA VAL A 57 -14.69 -12.70 18.61
C VAL A 57 -13.72 -13.01 19.76
N LYS A 58 -13.80 -14.20 20.35
CA LYS A 58 -12.86 -14.65 21.40
C LYS A 58 -11.43 -14.75 20.89
N TYR A 59 -11.22 -15.23 19.66
CA TYR A 59 -9.90 -15.25 19.04
C TYR A 59 -9.37 -13.83 18.83
N ALA A 60 -10.19 -12.92 18.30
CA ALA A 60 -9.80 -11.53 18.10
C ALA A 60 -9.45 -10.81 19.41
N SER A 61 -10.14 -11.10 20.51
CA SER A 61 -9.89 -10.45 21.82
C SER A 61 -8.58 -10.87 22.49
N GLN A 62 -7.84 -11.85 21.93
CA GLN A 62 -6.51 -12.23 22.42
C GLN A 62 -5.41 -11.25 21.99
N TYR A 63 -5.73 -10.34 21.07
CA TYR A 63 -4.78 -9.43 20.47
C TYR A 63 -5.10 -7.99 20.80
N GLU A 64 -4.07 -7.19 20.98
CA GLU A 64 -4.17 -5.74 20.98
C GLU A 64 -4.30 -5.27 19.53
N LEU A 65 -5.43 -4.62 19.22
CA LEU A 65 -5.74 -4.13 17.87
C LEU A 65 -5.72 -2.60 17.86
N ALA A 66 -4.91 -2.02 16.98
CA ALA A 66 -4.85 -0.59 16.78
C ALA A 66 -6.13 -0.06 16.12
N GLN A 67 -6.54 1.16 16.49
CA GLN A 67 -7.59 1.87 15.76
C GLN A 67 -7.09 2.27 14.37
N PRO A 68 -7.97 2.45 13.37
CA PRO A 68 -7.53 2.70 12.00
C PRO A 68 -6.61 3.93 11.81
N ASN A 69 -6.76 4.95 12.65
CA ASN A 69 -5.92 6.14 12.60
C ASN A 69 -4.54 5.91 13.23
N ASP A 70 -4.45 4.95 14.15
CA ASP A 70 -3.27 4.66 14.97
C ASP A 70 -2.42 3.53 14.38
N VAL A 71 -2.89 2.86 13.31
CA VAL A 71 -2.10 1.84 12.61
C VAL A 71 -0.85 2.49 12.01
N VAL A 72 0.30 1.99 12.45
CA VAL A 72 1.61 2.35 11.91
C VAL A 72 1.67 1.91 10.44
N LEU A 73 2.00 2.84 9.55
CA LEU A 73 2.17 2.54 8.13
C LEU A 73 3.53 1.86 7.91
N PRO A 74 3.63 0.89 7.00
CA PRO A 74 4.87 0.18 6.74
C PRO A 74 5.94 1.12 6.19
N ASP A 75 7.18 0.90 6.60
CA ASP A 75 8.36 1.54 6.03
C ASP A 75 8.79 0.90 4.70
N HIS A 76 9.93 1.38 4.16
CA HIS A 76 10.49 0.90 2.89
C HIS A 76 10.78 -0.61 2.86
N GLY A 77 11.22 -1.20 3.98
CA GLY A 77 11.56 -2.63 4.06
C GLY A 77 10.34 -3.52 4.27
N GLN A 78 9.21 -2.93 4.63
CA GLN A 78 7.98 -3.62 4.98
C GLN A 78 6.93 -3.63 3.87
N PHE A 79 7.16 -2.89 2.79
CA PHE A 79 6.29 -2.89 1.61
C PHE A 79 6.79 -3.89 0.55
N PRO A 80 5.93 -4.77 0.00
CA PRO A 80 4.52 -4.91 0.31
C PRO A 80 4.27 -5.70 1.61
N VAL A 81 3.24 -5.28 2.35
CA VAL A 81 2.73 -6.00 3.49
C VAL A 81 2.13 -7.32 3.00
N SER A 82 2.63 -8.43 3.56
CA SER A 82 2.16 -9.77 3.23
C SER A 82 0.64 -9.92 3.42
N LEU A 83 0.01 -10.73 2.57
CA LEU A 83 -1.44 -11.06 2.57
C LEU A 83 -2.39 -9.93 2.14
N LEU A 84 -1.90 -8.69 1.96
CA LEU A 84 -2.67 -7.60 1.37
C LEU A 84 -2.48 -7.54 -0.16
N PRO A 85 -3.54 -7.23 -0.93
CA PRO A 85 -3.41 -7.05 -2.37
C PRO A 85 -2.65 -5.76 -2.66
N VAL A 86 -1.63 -5.85 -3.53
CA VAL A 86 -1.07 -4.68 -4.20
C VAL A 86 -2.06 -4.22 -5.26
N GLN A 87 -2.35 -2.91 -5.28
CA GLN A 87 -3.23 -2.27 -6.24
C GLN A 87 -2.43 -1.22 -7.00
N ASP A 88 -2.58 -1.19 -8.31
CA ASP A 88 -2.06 -0.08 -9.11
C ASP A 88 -3.00 1.10 -9.01
N VAL A 89 -2.44 2.25 -8.67
CA VAL A 89 -3.14 3.53 -8.58
C VAL A 89 -2.34 4.61 -9.29
N LEU A 90 -2.80 5.85 -9.23
CA LEU A 90 -2.10 7.00 -9.76
C LEU A 90 -1.60 7.87 -8.62
N ALA A 91 -0.30 8.18 -8.62
CA ALA A 91 0.30 9.19 -7.78
C ALA A 91 0.51 10.48 -8.55
N CYS A 92 0.18 11.61 -7.93
CA CYS A 92 0.48 12.92 -8.49
C CYS A 92 2.01 13.10 -8.62
N SER A 93 2.47 13.59 -9.76
CA SER A 93 3.89 13.88 -10.01
C SER A 93 4.27 15.33 -9.69
N TYR A 94 3.33 16.15 -9.20
CA TYR A 94 3.63 17.53 -8.82
C TYR A 94 4.54 17.57 -7.59
N ASP A 95 5.54 18.45 -7.60
CA ASP A 95 6.54 18.51 -6.52
C ASP A 95 5.90 18.77 -5.15
N GLY A 96 6.29 17.96 -4.16
CA GLY A 96 5.71 17.99 -2.80
C GLY A 96 4.27 17.48 -2.67
N CYS A 97 3.60 17.05 -3.74
CA CYS A 97 2.23 16.55 -3.67
C CYS A 97 2.18 15.04 -3.38
N THR A 98 1.53 14.65 -2.28
CA THR A 98 1.36 13.24 -1.89
C THR A 98 -0.02 12.67 -2.27
N HIS A 99 -0.71 13.29 -3.23
CA HIS A 99 -2.06 12.85 -3.61
C HIS A 99 -2.04 11.53 -4.40
N LEU A 100 -2.95 10.63 -4.03
CA LEU A 100 -3.12 9.30 -4.61
C LEU A 100 -4.58 9.08 -4.96
N CYS A 101 -4.86 8.52 -6.14
CA CYS A 101 -6.23 8.15 -6.50
C CYS A 101 -6.29 6.93 -7.43
N ALA A 102 -7.44 6.24 -7.43
CA ALA A 102 -7.63 5.02 -8.20
C ALA A 102 -7.93 5.22 -9.70
N THR A 103 -8.26 6.44 -10.16
CA THR A 103 -8.70 6.66 -11.55
C THR A 103 -8.13 7.93 -12.16
N THR A 104 -7.84 7.88 -13.46
CA THR A 104 -7.33 9.02 -14.23
C THR A 104 -8.27 10.22 -14.15
N LYS A 105 -9.59 9.99 -14.19
CA LYS A 105 -10.61 11.04 -14.04
C LYS A 105 -10.43 11.84 -12.74
N ARG A 106 -10.22 11.16 -11.61
CA ARG A 106 -9.99 11.83 -10.32
C ARG A 106 -8.66 12.56 -10.31
N MET A 107 -7.62 11.99 -10.92
CA MET A 107 -6.31 12.64 -11.01
C MET A 107 -6.38 13.93 -11.85
N LYS A 108 -7.03 13.89 -13.02
CA LYS A 108 -7.25 15.09 -13.86
C LYS A 108 -8.01 16.18 -13.10
N GLN A 109 -9.02 15.80 -12.34
CA GLN A 109 -9.77 16.74 -11.48
C GLN A 109 -8.88 17.33 -10.38
N HIS A 110 -8.08 16.50 -9.71
CA HIS A 110 -7.12 16.95 -8.70
C HIS A 110 -6.13 17.98 -9.26
N TRP A 111 -5.50 17.68 -10.40
CA TRP A 111 -4.56 18.59 -11.07
C TRP A 111 -5.19 19.94 -11.41
N ARG A 112 -6.42 19.93 -11.94
CA ARG A 112 -7.14 21.17 -12.25
C ARG A 112 -7.46 22.00 -11.01
N LEU A 113 -7.87 21.36 -9.91
CA LEU A 113 -8.37 22.06 -8.72
C LEU A 113 -7.26 22.45 -7.73
N VAL A 114 -6.19 21.67 -7.65
CA VAL A 114 -5.12 21.85 -6.66
C VAL A 114 -3.88 22.48 -7.29
N HIS A 115 -3.56 22.12 -8.53
CA HIS A 115 -2.36 22.60 -9.24
C HIS A 115 -2.70 23.61 -10.35
N ASN A 116 -3.97 23.99 -10.49
CA ASN A 116 -4.48 24.92 -11.51
C ASN A 116 -4.02 24.62 -12.94
N THR A 117 -3.68 23.35 -13.21
CA THR A 117 -3.07 22.92 -14.48
C THR A 117 -4.00 21.92 -15.14
N PRO A 118 -4.47 22.18 -16.37
CA PRO A 118 -5.26 21.22 -17.13
C PRO A 118 -4.40 19.99 -17.45
N ALA A 119 -4.87 18.81 -17.05
CA ALA A 119 -4.23 17.57 -17.42
C ALA A 119 -4.59 17.17 -18.85
N ALA A 120 -3.63 17.31 -19.78
CA ALA A 120 -3.73 16.77 -21.13
C ALA A 120 -3.43 15.25 -21.14
N ASP A 121 -3.99 14.54 -22.12
CA ASP A 121 -3.65 13.13 -22.36
C ASP A 121 -2.21 13.05 -22.91
N GLY A 122 -1.27 12.55 -22.10
CA GLY A 122 0.11 12.29 -22.54
C GLY A 122 1.25 12.86 -21.68
N ASN A 123 0.97 13.55 -20.57
CA ASN A 123 2.04 14.13 -19.74
C ASN A 123 2.35 13.29 -18.49
N ASP A 124 3.61 13.35 -18.05
CA ASP A 124 4.19 12.79 -16.81
C ASP A 124 3.57 13.34 -15.50
N LEU A 125 2.33 13.82 -15.54
CA LEU A 125 1.57 14.43 -14.44
C LEU A 125 1.19 13.42 -13.36
N TRP A 126 1.17 12.14 -13.69
CA TRP A 126 1.03 11.09 -12.71
C TRP A 126 1.78 9.85 -13.17
N LYS A 127 2.18 9.06 -12.18
CA LYS A 127 2.76 7.75 -12.39
C LYS A 127 1.89 6.69 -11.77
N SER A 128 1.90 5.50 -12.36
CA SER A 128 1.31 4.35 -11.72
C SER A 128 2.23 3.91 -10.57
N VAL A 129 1.68 3.78 -9.38
CA VAL A 129 2.43 3.30 -8.21
C VAL A 129 1.69 2.14 -7.54
N PRO A 130 2.42 1.13 -7.03
CA PRO A 130 1.81 0.08 -6.24
C PRO A 130 1.39 0.65 -4.88
N LEU A 131 0.13 0.48 -4.49
CA LEU A 131 -0.37 0.82 -3.16
C LEU A 131 -1.00 -0.39 -2.49
N GLN A 132 -1.03 -0.35 -1.17
CA GLN A 132 -1.84 -1.24 -0.35
C GLN A 132 -2.67 -0.41 0.63
N THR A 133 -3.62 -1.06 1.28
CA THR A 133 -4.40 -0.47 2.36
C THR A 133 -4.80 -1.56 3.35
N PHE A 134 -4.81 -1.22 4.64
CA PHE A 134 -5.33 -2.10 5.66
C PHE A 134 -6.86 -2.13 5.65
N PHE A 135 -7.53 -0.99 5.55
CA PHE A 135 -8.98 -0.90 5.73
C PHE A 135 -9.70 -0.44 4.46
N ARG A 136 -11.03 -0.60 4.44
CA ARG A 136 -11.92 -0.13 3.37
C ARG A 136 -12.97 0.81 3.94
N GLY A 137 -13.76 1.45 3.06
CA GLY A 137 -14.81 2.39 3.46
C GLY A 137 -14.23 3.66 4.08
N ASN A 138 -14.84 4.14 5.16
CA ASN A 138 -14.47 5.42 5.77
C ASN A 138 -13.10 5.43 6.48
N ALA A 139 -12.50 4.26 6.70
CA ALA A 139 -11.16 4.12 7.28
C ALA A 139 -10.07 3.86 6.22
N LEU A 140 -10.40 4.03 4.94
CA LEU A 140 -9.48 3.82 3.84
C LEU A 140 -8.29 4.79 3.93
N ARG A 141 -7.09 4.24 4.11
CA ARG A 141 -5.83 4.96 4.04
C ARG A 141 -4.86 4.15 3.20
N TYR A 142 -4.36 4.76 2.13
CA TYR A 142 -3.40 4.10 1.25
C TYR A 142 -1.97 4.35 1.72
N PHE A 143 -1.09 3.38 1.44
CA PHE A 143 0.35 3.50 1.65
C PHE A 143 1.12 2.77 0.55
N THR A 144 2.27 3.32 0.18
CA THR A 144 3.24 2.77 -0.79
C THR A 144 4.64 2.91 -0.22
N ASN A 145 5.61 2.27 -0.85
CA ASN A 145 7.01 2.57 -0.62
C ASN A 145 7.35 3.96 -1.20
N ALA A 146 7.90 4.87 -0.40
CA ALA A 146 8.20 6.23 -0.86
C ALA A 146 9.25 6.28 -1.98
N ALA A 147 10.05 5.22 -2.19
CA ALA A 147 10.92 5.11 -3.36
C ALA A 147 10.15 5.16 -4.69
N PHE A 148 8.88 4.73 -4.72
CA PHE A 148 8.03 4.87 -5.90
C PHE A 148 7.50 6.29 -6.09
N LEU A 149 7.54 7.14 -5.06
CA LEU A 149 7.06 8.51 -5.10
C LEU A 149 8.14 9.51 -5.51
N VAL A 150 9.42 9.19 -5.30
CA VAL A 150 10.53 10.01 -5.81
C VAL A 150 10.52 9.97 -7.34
N SER A 151 10.42 11.13 -7.98
CA SER A 151 10.78 11.28 -9.38
C SER A 151 12.30 11.33 -9.43
N THR A 152 12.94 10.33 -10.05
CA THR A 152 14.40 10.32 -10.21
C THR A 152 14.82 11.67 -10.79
N PRO A 153 15.69 12.46 -10.14
CA PRO A 153 16.34 13.57 -10.83
C PRO A 153 17.12 12.94 -11.99
N ALA A 154 16.89 13.42 -13.21
CA ALA A 154 17.63 12.99 -14.39
C ALA A 154 19.12 12.88 -14.02
N ALA A 155 19.69 11.70 -14.22
CA ALA A 155 21.08 11.41 -13.90
C ALA A 155 21.96 12.55 -14.43
N LEU A 156 22.72 13.18 -13.53
CA LEU A 156 23.82 14.05 -13.90
C LEU A 156 24.71 13.25 -14.87
N SER A 157 24.77 13.72 -16.10
CA SER A 157 25.70 13.23 -17.10
C SER A 157 27.11 13.51 -16.59
N ASP A 158 27.78 12.44 -16.19
CA ASP A 158 29.19 12.43 -15.87
C ASP A 158 29.96 12.57 -17.20
N SER A 159 30.22 13.82 -17.60
CA SER A 159 31.14 14.12 -18.70
C SER A 159 32.55 13.80 -18.23
N SER A 160 33.00 12.60 -18.59
CA SER A 160 34.38 12.16 -18.47
C SER A 160 35.22 12.82 -19.57
N ASP A 161 35.83 13.96 -19.26
CA ASP A 161 36.96 14.48 -20.04
C ASP A 161 38.24 13.77 -19.59
N ALA A 162 38.58 12.71 -20.33
CA ALA A 162 39.91 12.10 -20.31
C ALA A 162 40.89 12.99 -21.09
N LEU A 163 41.73 13.75 -20.39
CA LEU A 163 42.95 14.31 -20.98
C LEU A 163 44.13 13.38 -20.63
N THR A 164 44.48 12.53 -21.60
CA THR A 164 45.66 11.68 -21.57
C THR A 164 46.93 12.46 -21.93
N SER A 165 47.93 12.34 -21.06
CA SER A 165 49.36 12.21 -21.38
C SER A 165 50.17 13.46 -21.76
N ASP A 166 51.01 13.92 -20.81
CA ASP A 166 52.37 14.35 -21.14
C ASP A 166 53.31 13.99 -19.97
N ILE A 167 54.08 12.89 -20.12
CA ILE A 167 55.24 12.59 -19.28
C ILE A 167 56.42 12.42 -20.23
N SER A 168 57.36 13.35 -20.08
CA SER A 168 58.63 13.42 -20.76
C SER A 168 59.49 12.17 -20.57
N ALA A 169 60.07 11.68 -21.66
CA ALA A 169 61.28 10.86 -21.65
C ALA A 169 62.24 11.41 -22.70
N ARG A 170 63.33 12.07 -22.25
CA ARG A 170 64.47 12.44 -23.09
C ARG A 170 65.72 11.84 -22.44
N THR A 171 66.27 10.84 -23.11
CA THR A 171 67.54 10.16 -22.78
C THR A 171 68.44 10.17 -24.02
N GLY A 172 69.70 10.60 -23.86
CA GLY A 172 70.83 10.42 -24.79
C GLY A 172 70.73 11.22 -26.09
N GLU A 173 71.78 11.81 -26.66
CA GLU A 173 73.24 11.66 -26.53
C GLU A 173 73.93 13.02 -26.68
#